data_AF-G5HCC7-F1
#
_entry.id   AF-G5HCC7-F1
#
_cell.length_a   1.000
_cell.length_b   1.000
_cell.length_c   1.000
_cell.angle_alpha   90.00
_cell.angle_beta   90.00
_cell.angle_gamma   90.00
#
_symmetry.space_group_name_H-M   'P 1'
#
loop_
_entity.id
_entity.type
_entity.pdbx_description
1 polymer ?
#
loop_
_entity_poly.entity_id
_entity_poly.type
_entity_poly.pdbx_seq_one_letter_code
_entity_poly.pdbx_strand_id
1 'polypeptide(L)'
;MQQRQHSLGRKEPAIYTYEPKFNISDVADLLGIQKLSDGNSFGVVCPFCGDTQGKMNFRIMKDNEPSNTYHGYCCGQQGNMLTLYADLKGIYGQNRYKIAYREILEAVNRGEGEKNQQGYSGKINGKEEEPVSLRQRDSVYRRLLELLALSDLHRKKLMERGLTKEQIEVYQFCSTPAYGTENLARKLIKEGYSLAGVPGFFFNDRRNWDIAFYRANRGILCPAYSLGGEIAGFQIRMDEPLNDRKYLWLSSTNRNRGTGSRSPVTFLGNPWDKTIRVTEGILKATIAHSLSGYSFLGTPGVSQYKELRKALMTLKQNGLEEVQEYYDMDKYLDIRCFGDYKSSVCSCCARYSPGGDGADCERKQNKREQIRDGCGHLYEICDELALRCVRKTWDMTPEGIWAGKQKGIDDYWWACKKNISLERGLIRNGYE
;
A
#
# COMPACT_ATOMS: atom_id res chain seq x y z
N MET A 1 -43.57 -80.16 -37.10
CA MET A 1 -43.98 -78.75 -37.31
C MET A 1 -43.71 -77.97 -36.05
N GLN A 2 -42.93 -76.89 -36.21
CA GLN A 2 -42.51 -75.81 -35.31
C GLN A 2 -43.11 -75.74 -33.89
N GLN A 3 -42.22 -75.78 -32.88
CA GLN A 3 -42.44 -75.12 -31.60
C GLN A 3 -42.00 -73.65 -31.70
N ARG A 4 -42.89 -72.73 -31.30
CA ARG A 4 -42.61 -71.30 -31.15
C ARG A 4 -41.81 -71.09 -29.87
N GLN A 5 -40.63 -70.49 -29.98
CA GLN A 5 -39.94 -69.86 -28.85
C GLN A 5 -40.00 -68.33 -29.03
N HIS A 6 -40.63 -67.67 -28.06
CA HIS A 6 -40.58 -66.22 -27.88
C HIS A 6 -39.15 -65.81 -27.53
N SER A 7 -38.51 -65.01 -28.39
CA SER A 7 -37.29 -64.28 -28.07
C SER A 7 -37.64 -63.07 -27.19
N LEU A 8 -37.25 -63.14 -25.93
CA LEU A 8 -37.23 -62.00 -25.02
C LEU A 8 -36.26 -60.96 -25.55
N GLY A 9 -36.79 -59.78 -25.88
CA GLY A 9 -35.99 -58.62 -26.29
C GLY A 9 -34.98 -58.23 -25.22
N ARG A 10 -33.71 -58.11 -25.62
CA ARG A 10 -32.68 -57.44 -24.82
C ARG A 10 -33.09 -55.97 -24.66
N LYS A 11 -33.35 -55.53 -23.42
CA LYS A 11 -33.38 -54.11 -23.09
C LYS A 11 -31.96 -53.57 -23.19
N GLU A 12 -31.75 -52.55 -24.02
CA GLU A 12 -30.51 -51.77 -24.04
C GLU A 12 -30.27 -51.13 -22.65
N PRO A 13 -29.01 -51.05 -22.18
CA PRO A 13 -28.70 -50.38 -20.93
C PRO A 13 -28.85 -48.87 -21.13
N ALA A 14 -29.65 -48.23 -20.27
CA ALA A 14 -29.74 -46.78 -20.21
C ALA A 14 -28.35 -46.18 -19.90
N ILE A 15 -27.83 -45.37 -20.83
CA ILE A 15 -26.64 -44.55 -20.60
C ILE A 15 -27.04 -43.48 -19.58
N TYR A 16 -26.60 -43.63 -18.34
CA TYR A 16 -26.77 -42.62 -17.30
C TYR A 16 -25.83 -41.44 -17.63
N THR A 17 -26.32 -40.43 -18.34
CA THR A 17 -25.62 -39.15 -18.48
C THR A 17 -25.65 -38.45 -17.13
N TYR A 18 -24.48 -38.22 -16.53
CA TYR A 18 -24.36 -37.46 -15.28
C TYR A 18 -24.75 -36.01 -15.53
N GLU A 19 -25.95 -35.62 -15.10
CA GLU A 19 -26.35 -34.22 -15.08
C GLU A 19 -25.78 -33.53 -13.82
N PRO A 20 -24.91 -32.51 -13.97
CA PRO A 20 -24.41 -31.76 -12.84
C PRO A 20 -25.56 -31.03 -12.14
N LYS A 21 -25.63 -31.12 -10.81
CA LYS A 21 -26.65 -30.44 -9.99
C LYS A 21 -26.55 -28.91 -10.01
N PHE A 22 -25.44 -28.38 -10.51
CA PHE A 22 -25.14 -26.97 -10.67
C PHE A 22 -24.03 -26.83 -11.72
N ASN A 23 -23.91 -25.65 -12.31
CA ASN A 23 -22.94 -25.32 -13.33
C ASN A 23 -22.07 -24.10 -12.91
N ILE A 24 -21.09 -23.75 -13.75
CA ILE A 24 -20.15 -22.66 -13.44
C ILE A 24 -20.82 -21.27 -13.36
N SER A 25 -21.99 -21.09 -14.00
CA SER A 25 -22.81 -19.89 -13.87
C SER A 25 -23.37 -19.75 -12.46
N ASP A 26 -23.89 -20.85 -11.89
CA ASP A 26 -24.39 -20.87 -10.50
C ASP A 26 -23.25 -20.56 -9.51
N VAL A 27 -22.07 -21.12 -9.77
CA VAL A 27 -20.86 -20.84 -8.99
C VAL A 27 -20.43 -19.37 -9.12
N ALA A 28 -20.56 -18.77 -10.31
CA ALA A 28 -20.29 -17.36 -10.51
C ALA A 28 -21.22 -16.47 -9.67
N ASP A 29 -22.52 -16.80 -9.66
CA ASP A 29 -23.53 -16.09 -8.88
C ASP A 29 -23.30 -16.25 -7.36
N LEU A 30 -22.94 -17.46 -6.90
CA LEU A 30 -22.56 -17.72 -5.51
C LEU A 30 -21.34 -16.92 -5.04
N LEU A 31 -20.41 -16.65 -5.95
CA LEU A 31 -19.17 -15.93 -5.68
C LEU A 31 -19.30 -14.42 -5.93
N GLY A 32 -20.46 -13.95 -6.40
CA GLY A 32 -20.69 -12.54 -6.74
C GLY A 32 -19.82 -12.06 -7.91
N ILE A 33 -19.51 -12.94 -8.85
CA ILE A 33 -18.70 -12.64 -10.04
C ILE A 33 -19.60 -11.93 -11.06
N GLN A 34 -19.22 -10.72 -11.45
CA GLN A 34 -19.98 -9.93 -12.43
C GLN A 34 -19.86 -10.53 -13.84
N LYS A 35 -21.00 -10.94 -14.41
CA LYS A 35 -21.15 -11.34 -15.81
C LYS A 35 -21.13 -10.11 -16.73
N LEU A 36 -20.44 -10.22 -17.85
CA LEU A 36 -20.31 -9.17 -18.87
C LEU A 36 -21.03 -9.52 -20.18
N SER A 37 -21.30 -10.79 -20.40
CA SER A 37 -22.09 -11.29 -21.52
C SER A 37 -22.92 -12.50 -21.08
N ASP A 38 -23.86 -12.92 -21.92
CA ASP A 38 -24.70 -14.11 -21.70
C ASP A 38 -24.31 -15.26 -22.64
N GLY A 39 -24.89 -16.44 -22.41
CA GLY A 39 -24.77 -17.62 -23.29
C GLY A 39 -23.88 -18.73 -22.73
N ASN A 40 -23.66 -19.77 -23.56
CA ASN A 40 -22.94 -20.98 -23.16
C ASN A 40 -21.45 -20.73 -22.80
N SER A 41 -20.84 -19.76 -23.46
CA SER A 41 -19.52 -19.23 -23.12
C SER A 41 -19.66 -17.74 -22.92
N PHE A 42 -19.35 -17.26 -21.71
CA PHE A 42 -19.59 -15.88 -21.32
C PHE A 42 -18.37 -15.23 -20.68
N GLY A 43 -18.20 -13.93 -20.93
CA GLY A 43 -17.18 -13.10 -20.30
C GLY A 43 -17.61 -12.67 -18.90
N VAL A 44 -16.64 -12.56 -17.99
CA VAL A 44 -16.84 -12.02 -16.64
C VAL A 44 -15.76 -11.00 -16.29
N VAL A 45 -16.03 -10.15 -15.29
CA VAL A 45 -14.95 -9.41 -14.62
C VAL A 45 -14.05 -10.43 -13.93
N CYS A 46 -12.77 -10.47 -14.31
CA CYS A 46 -11.85 -11.49 -13.84
C CYS A 46 -11.69 -11.41 -12.30
N PRO A 47 -12.08 -12.44 -11.54
CA PRO A 47 -11.97 -12.39 -10.08
C PRO A 47 -10.53 -12.52 -9.58
N PHE A 48 -9.58 -12.82 -10.47
CA PHE A 48 -8.16 -12.98 -10.14
C PHE A 48 -7.33 -11.70 -10.38
N CYS A 49 -7.50 -11.06 -11.54
CA CYS A 49 -6.72 -9.86 -11.91
C CYS A 49 -7.55 -8.58 -12.08
N GLY A 50 -8.88 -8.66 -12.01
CA GLY A 50 -9.76 -7.50 -12.16
C GLY A 50 -9.94 -6.99 -13.59
N ASP A 51 -9.51 -7.74 -14.61
CA ASP A 51 -9.81 -7.41 -16.00
C ASP A 51 -11.32 -7.25 -16.22
N THR A 52 -11.73 -6.12 -16.77
CA THR A 52 -13.13 -5.76 -17.06
C THR A 52 -13.46 -5.87 -18.55
N GLN A 53 -12.51 -6.27 -19.39
CA GLN A 53 -12.67 -6.38 -20.84
C GLN A 53 -13.28 -7.73 -21.27
N GLY A 54 -13.62 -8.60 -20.32
CA GLY A 54 -14.17 -9.93 -20.59
C GLY A 54 -13.13 -10.94 -21.05
N LYS A 55 -11.83 -10.72 -20.75
CA LYS A 55 -10.76 -11.69 -21.06
C LYS A 55 -10.76 -12.91 -20.13
N MET A 56 -11.64 -12.93 -19.12
CA MET A 56 -11.96 -14.14 -18.38
C MET A 56 -13.24 -14.74 -18.96
N ASN A 57 -13.13 -15.94 -19.54
CA ASN A 57 -14.25 -16.64 -20.16
C ASN A 57 -14.65 -17.87 -19.34
N PHE A 58 -15.93 -18.01 -19.03
CA PHE A 58 -16.52 -19.18 -18.39
C PHE A 58 -17.34 -19.94 -19.44
N ARG A 59 -17.27 -21.28 -19.41
CA ARG A 59 -17.95 -22.16 -20.34
C ARG A 59 -18.76 -23.23 -19.61
N ILE A 60 -20.05 -23.29 -19.91
CA ILE A 60 -21.00 -24.25 -19.32
C ILE A 60 -20.88 -25.60 -20.04
N MET A 61 -21.06 -25.63 -21.36
CA MET A 61 -21.05 -26.83 -22.20
C MET A 61 -19.95 -26.80 -23.26
N LYS A 62 -19.44 -27.98 -23.63
CA LYS A 62 -18.59 -28.19 -24.80
C LYS A 62 -19.09 -29.46 -25.51
N ASP A 63 -19.39 -29.36 -26.80
CA ASP A 63 -19.87 -30.50 -27.62
C ASP A 63 -21.10 -31.21 -27.01
N ASN A 64 -22.04 -30.43 -26.47
CA ASN A 64 -23.22 -30.88 -25.71
C ASN A 64 -22.95 -31.66 -24.42
N GLU A 65 -21.70 -31.70 -23.96
CA GLU A 65 -21.30 -32.26 -22.67
C GLU A 65 -20.99 -31.14 -21.64
N PRO A 66 -21.30 -31.32 -20.35
CA PRO A 66 -20.95 -30.36 -19.31
C PRO A 66 -19.45 -30.13 -19.21
N SER A 67 -19.00 -28.90 -19.52
CA SER A 67 -17.61 -28.50 -19.44
C SER A 67 -17.30 -27.83 -18.10
N ASN A 68 -18.09 -26.83 -17.70
CA ASN A 68 -17.92 -26.05 -16.47
C ASN A 68 -16.47 -25.58 -16.23
N THR A 69 -15.86 -24.99 -17.27
CA THR A 69 -14.46 -24.52 -17.25
C THR A 69 -14.36 -23.01 -17.30
N TYR A 70 -13.23 -22.47 -16.83
CA TYR A 70 -12.85 -21.07 -17.03
C TYR A 70 -11.44 -20.94 -17.58
N HIS A 71 -11.20 -19.87 -18.33
CA HIS A 71 -9.88 -19.50 -18.82
C HIS A 71 -9.72 -17.97 -18.88
N GLY A 72 -8.67 -17.48 -18.22
CA GLY A 72 -8.30 -16.07 -18.14
C GLY A 72 -7.18 -15.72 -19.10
N TYR A 73 -7.50 -15.19 -20.28
CA TYR A 73 -6.52 -14.80 -21.31
C TYR A 73 -5.60 -13.65 -20.88
N CYS A 74 -5.98 -12.87 -19.86
CA CYS A 74 -5.14 -11.80 -19.31
C CYS A 74 -4.14 -12.29 -18.24
N CYS A 75 -4.55 -13.22 -17.37
CA CYS A 75 -3.75 -13.63 -16.21
C CYS A 75 -3.28 -15.10 -16.22
N GLY A 76 -3.68 -15.88 -17.24
CA GLY A 76 -3.33 -17.30 -17.38
C GLY A 76 -4.07 -18.25 -16.44
N GLN A 77 -4.94 -17.75 -15.56
CA GLN A 77 -5.70 -18.59 -14.64
C GLN A 77 -6.72 -19.44 -15.39
N GLN A 78 -6.78 -20.73 -15.10
CA GLN A 78 -7.68 -21.67 -15.75
C GLN A 78 -8.06 -22.82 -14.81
N GLY A 79 -9.19 -23.46 -15.05
CA GLY A 79 -9.67 -24.58 -14.25
C GLY A 79 -11.14 -24.90 -14.49
N ASN A 80 -11.73 -25.68 -13.59
CA ASN A 80 -13.17 -25.95 -13.60
C ASN A 80 -13.90 -25.19 -12.49
N MET A 81 -15.23 -25.31 -12.43
CA MET A 81 -16.06 -24.64 -11.43
C MET A 81 -15.67 -24.94 -9.98
N LEU A 82 -15.20 -26.15 -9.67
CA LEU A 82 -14.74 -26.51 -8.33
C LEU A 82 -13.36 -25.89 -8.03
N THR A 83 -12.48 -25.83 -9.03
CA THR A 83 -11.22 -25.08 -8.94
C THR A 83 -11.49 -23.60 -8.66
N LEU A 84 -12.39 -22.99 -9.42
CA LEU A 84 -12.78 -21.59 -9.26
C LEU A 84 -13.29 -21.30 -7.84
N TYR A 85 -14.27 -22.08 -7.37
CA TYR A 85 -14.84 -21.89 -6.04
C TYR A 85 -13.81 -22.13 -4.94
N ALA A 86 -13.04 -23.23 -5.02
CA ALA A 86 -12.02 -23.54 -4.05
C ALA A 86 -10.92 -22.48 -4.01
N ASP A 87 -10.51 -21.94 -5.17
CA ASP A 87 -9.49 -20.90 -5.27
C ASP A 87 -10.00 -19.55 -4.79
N LEU A 88 -11.29 -19.23 -4.94
CA LEU A 88 -11.86 -17.96 -4.48
C LEU A 88 -12.29 -17.98 -3.00
N LYS A 89 -12.71 -19.14 -2.48
CA LYS A 89 -13.02 -19.35 -1.05
C LYS A 89 -11.81 -19.77 -0.20
N GLY A 90 -10.65 -20.01 -0.81
CA GLY A 90 -9.43 -20.40 -0.08
C GLY A 90 -9.49 -21.81 0.52
N ILE A 91 -10.15 -22.75 -0.15
CA ILE A 91 -10.26 -24.15 0.26
C ILE A 91 -9.06 -24.92 -0.30
N TYR A 92 -8.27 -25.58 0.56
CA TYR A 92 -7.03 -26.29 0.18
C TYR A 92 -6.96 -27.73 0.71
N GLY A 93 -5.90 -28.45 0.36
CA GLY A 93 -5.65 -29.85 0.78
C GLY A 93 -6.26 -30.90 -0.15
N GLN A 94 -5.98 -32.18 0.14
CA GLN A 94 -6.38 -33.32 -0.70
C GLN A 94 -7.90 -33.38 -0.93
N ASN A 95 -8.71 -32.88 0.00
CA ASN A 95 -10.17 -32.91 -0.07
C ASN A 95 -10.81 -31.63 -0.61
N ARG A 96 -10.02 -30.66 -1.12
CA ARG A 96 -10.54 -29.33 -1.46
C ARG A 96 -11.74 -29.33 -2.41
N TYR A 97 -11.73 -30.20 -3.43
CA TYR A 97 -12.83 -30.27 -4.39
C TYR A 97 -14.09 -30.93 -3.81
N LYS A 98 -13.92 -31.87 -2.86
CA LYS A 98 -15.06 -32.46 -2.13
C LYS A 98 -15.72 -31.44 -1.21
N ILE A 99 -14.92 -30.61 -0.54
CA ILE A 99 -15.40 -29.52 0.32
C ILE A 99 -16.10 -28.46 -0.54
N ALA A 100 -15.46 -28.00 -1.62
CA ALA A 100 -16.05 -27.05 -2.56
C ALA A 100 -17.37 -27.55 -3.13
N TYR A 101 -17.43 -28.81 -3.59
CA TYR A 101 -18.66 -29.40 -4.10
C TYR A 101 -19.78 -29.42 -3.05
N ARG A 102 -19.48 -29.80 -1.80
CA ARG A 102 -20.46 -29.84 -0.71
C ARG A 102 -20.99 -28.44 -0.40
N GLU A 103 -20.10 -27.46 -0.26
CA GLU A 103 -20.49 -26.07 0.02
C GLU A 103 -21.34 -25.48 -1.10
N ILE A 104 -20.95 -25.68 -2.36
CA ILE A 104 -21.73 -25.22 -3.51
C ILE A 104 -23.10 -25.88 -3.51
N LEU A 105 -23.16 -27.21 -3.36
CA LEU A 105 -24.43 -27.94 -3.38
C LEU A 105 -25.38 -27.46 -2.29
N GLU A 106 -24.86 -27.26 -1.08
CA GLU A 106 -25.63 -26.71 0.04
C GLU A 106 -26.12 -25.28 -0.24
N ALA A 107 -25.27 -24.41 -0.78
CA ALA A 107 -25.60 -23.03 -1.08
C ALA A 107 -26.62 -22.91 -2.22
N VAL A 108 -26.49 -23.72 -3.28
CA VAL A 108 -27.46 -23.83 -4.37
C VAL A 108 -28.81 -24.32 -3.84
N ASN A 109 -28.83 -25.37 -3.02
CA ASN A 109 -30.07 -25.89 -2.42
C ASN A 109 -30.77 -24.87 -1.50
N ARG A 110 -30.01 -23.94 -0.90
CA ARG A 110 -30.55 -22.84 -0.08
C ARG A 110 -30.96 -21.60 -0.90
N GLY A 111 -30.79 -21.62 -2.22
CA GLY A 111 -31.12 -20.50 -3.11
C GLY A 111 -30.22 -19.28 -2.90
N GLU A 112 -28.97 -19.47 -2.46
CA GLU A 112 -28.05 -18.35 -2.15
C GLU A 112 -27.57 -17.62 -3.42
N GLY A 113 -27.60 -18.28 -4.59
CA GLY A 113 -27.21 -17.69 -5.88
C GLY A 113 -28.13 -16.56 -6.34
N GLU A 114 -29.44 -16.67 -6.09
CA GLU A 114 -30.44 -15.66 -6.47
C GLU A 114 -30.45 -14.45 -5.52
N LYS A 115 -30.04 -14.66 -4.25
CA LYS A 115 -29.98 -13.60 -3.23
C LYS A 115 -28.70 -12.75 -3.31
N ASN A 116 -27.67 -13.20 -4.01
CA ASN A 116 -26.38 -12.50 -4.10
C ASN A 116 -26.34 -11.25 -4.99
N GLN A 117 -27.46 -10.87 -5.64
CA GLN A 117 -27.64 -9.49 -6.10
C GLN A 117 -27.77 -8.51 -4.91
N GLN A 118 -28.08 -9.02 -3.71
CA GLN A 118 -27.94 -8.32 -2.43
C GLN A 118 -26.81 -8.99 -1.64
N GLY A 119 -25.58 -8.50 -1.85
CA GLY A 119 -24.37 -9.06 -1.24
C GLY A 119 -24.47 -9.28 0.28
N TYR A 120 -23.74 -10.29 0.78
CA TYR A 120 -23.53 -10.62 2.20
C TYR A 120 -23.82 -9.43 3.13
N SER A 121 -25.06 -9.36 3.64
CA SER A 121 -25.61 -8.14 4.26
C SER A 121 -25.35 -8.04 5.77
N GLY A 122 -24.33 -8.72 6.28
CA GLY A 122 -23.91 -8.61 7.67
C GLY A 122 -22.55 -7.95 7.77
N LYS A 123 -22.48 -6.72 8.29
CA LYS A 123 -21.21 -6.18 8.80
C LYS A 123 -20.67 -7.15 9.84
N ILE A 124 -19.49 -7.71 9.61
CA ILE A 124 -18.84 -8.54 10.62
C ILE A 124 -18.14 -7.60 11.59
N ASN A 125 -18.79 -7.33 12.72
CA ASN A 125 -18.12 -6.69 13.85
C ASN A 125 -17.25 -7.75 14.53
N GLY A 126 -15.94 -7.69 14.29
CA GLY A 126 -14.99 -8.45 15.08
C GLY A 126 -13.86 -7.57 15.58
N LYS A 127 -13.16 -8.08 16.60
CA LYS A 127 -12.12 -7.35 17.31
C LYS A 127 -10.88 -7.18 16.44
N GLU A 128 -10.12 -6.11 16.70
CA GLU A 128 -8.76 -5.98 16.19
C GLU A 128 -7.87 -7.08 16.80
N GLU A 129 -6.80 -7.41 16.08
CA GLU A 129 -5.75 -8.31 16.55
C GLU A 129 -4.59 -7.50 17.13
N GLU A 130 -3.95 -8.07 18.15
CA GLU A 130 -2.70 -7.52 18.64
C GLU A 130 -1.61 -7.59 17.56
N PRO A 131 -0.73 -6.57 17.46
CA PRO A 131 0.31 -6.58 16.44
C PRO A 131 1.27 -7.76 16.61
N VAL A 132 1.54 -8.47 15.52
CA VAL A 132 2.56 -9.53 15.52
C VAL A 132 3.97 -8.95 15.67
N SER A 133 4.92 -9.82 16.01
CA SER A 133 6.34 -9.46 16.13
C SER A 133 6.87 -8.82 14.84
N LEU A 134 7.87 -7.94 14.99
CA LEU A 134 8.51 -7.25 13.85
C LEU A 134 9.05 -8.24 12.82
N ARG A 135 9.64 -9.36 13.25
CA ARG A 135 10.18 -10.40 12.37
C ARG A 135 9.09 -11.08 11.53
N GLN A 136 7.95 -11.42 12.13
CA GLN A 136 6.81 -11.99 11.40
C GLN A 136 6.20 -10.97 10.44
N ARG A 137 6.14 -9.71 10.84
CA ARG A 137 5.67 -8.61 10.00
C ARG A 137 6.57 -8.43 8.78
N ASP A 138 7.89 -8.38 8.98
CA ASP A 138 8.89 -8.25 7.92
C ASP A 138 8.78 -9.37 6.89
N SER A 139 8.65 -10.63 7.34
CA SER A 139 8.55 -11.77 6.41
C SER A 139 7.31 -11.67 5.52
N VAL A 140 6.15 -11.31 6.08
CA VAL A 140 4.91 -11.09 5.30
C VAL A 140 5.07 -9.92 4.34
N TYR A 141 5.67 -8.81 4.78
CA TYR A 141 5.84 -7.62 3.98
C TYR A 141 6.84 -7.78 2.84
N ARG A 142 7.99 -8.41 3.07
CA ARG A 142 8.93 -8.72 1.99
C ARG A 142 8.27 -9.60 0.95
N ARG A 143 7.52 -10.63 1.38
CA ARG A 143 6.81 -11.46 0.43
C ARG A 143 5.73 -10.69 -0.32
N LEU A 144 4.98 -9.80 0.34
CA LEU A 144 4.04 -8.91 -0.34
C LEU A 144 4.72 -8.07 -1.41
N LEU A 145 5.89 -7.49 -1.14
CA LEU A 145 6.63 -6.69 -2.12
C LEU A 145 7.05 -7.49 -3.35
N GLU A 146 7.47 -8.75 -3.18
CA GLU A 146 7.79 -9.65 -4.31
C GLU A 146 6.57 -9.95 -5.21
N LEU A 147 5.35 -9.81 -4.68
CA LEU A 147 4.11 -10.01 -5.43
C LEU A 147 3.62 -8.74 -6.13
N LEU A 148 4.22 -7.59 -5.81
CA LEU A 148 3.84 -6.29 -6.35
C LEU A 148 4.85 -5.82 -7.38
N ALA A 149 4.37 -5.03 -8.34
CA ALA A 149 5.22 -4.40 -9.35
C ALA A 149 5.32 -2.89 -9.10
N LEU A 150 6.40 -2.29 -9.58
CA LEU A 150 6.53 -0.83 -9.67
C LEU A 150 6.19 -0.39 -11.09
N SER A 151 5.17 0.46 -11.25
CA SER A 151 4.80 1.04 -12.54
C SER A 151 5.89 1.99 -13.05
N ASP A 152 6.01 2.13 -14.36
CA ASP A 152 6.98 3.05 -14.98
C ASP A 152 6.73 4.50 -14.59
N LEU A 153 5.45 4.89 -14.42
CA LEU A 153 5.07 6.21 -13.92
C LEU A 153 5.65 6.46 -12.51
N HIS A 154 5.49 5.50 -11.59
CA HIS A 154 6.01 5.62 -10.23
C HIS A 154 7.53 5.57 -10.19
N ARG A 155 8.15 4.72 -11.03
CA ARG A 155 9.61 4.67 -11.20
C ARG A 155 10.13 6.04 -11.65
N LYS A 156 9.51 6.67 -12.65
CA LYS A 156 9.86 8.01 -13.11
C LYS A 156 9.72 9.06 -11.99
N LYS A 157 8.62 9.06 -11.24
CA LYS A 157 8.41 9.96 -10.10
C LYS A 157 9.49 9.81 -9.01
N LEU A 158 9.98 8.60 -8.76
CA LEU A 158 11.08 8.34 -7.81
C LEU A 158 12.43 8.81 -8.35
N MET A 159 12.69 8.59 -9.64
CA MET A 159 13.91 9.07 -10.30
C MET A 159 13.98 10.61 -10.40
N GLU A 160 12.83 11.27 -10.61
CA GLU A 160 12.72 12.74 -10.59
C GLU A 160 13.09 13.34 -9.22
N ARG A 161 13.05 12.53 -8.16
CA ARG A 161 13.49 12.87 -6.80
C ARG A 161 14.96 12.49 -6.52
N GLY A 162 15.68 11.98 -7.52
CA GLY A 162 17.12 11.73 -7.43
C GLY A 162 17.53 10.30 -7.09
N LEU A 163 16.59 9.34 -7.03
CA LEU A 163 16.90 7.92 -6.84
C LEU A 163 17.34 7.27 -8.15
N THR A 164 18.35 6.40 -8.09
CA THR A 164 18.73 5.54 -9.24
C THR A 164 17.85 4.31 -9.34
N LYS A 165 17.94 3.57 -10.46
CA LYS A 165 17.17 2.33 -10.65
C LYS A 165 17.55 1.27 -9.60
N GLU A 166 18.84 1.17 -9.32
CA GLU A 166 19.42 0.24 -8.35
C GLU A 166 18.96 0.59 -6.93
N GLN A 167 18.96 1.88 -6.57
CA GLN A 167 18.43 2.34 -5.29
C GLN A 167 16.93 2.03 -5.15
N ILE A 168 16.15 2.24 -6.21
CA ILE A 168 14.71 1.93 -6.21
C ILE A 168 14.46 0.44 -5.94
N GLU A 169 15.29 -0.44 -6.50
CA GLU A 169 15.21 -1.89 -6.28
C GLU A 169 15.65 -2.28 -4.86
N VAL A 170 16.75 -1.70 -4.36
CA VAL A 170 17.25 -1.92 -2.98
C VAL A 170 16.21 -1.52 -1.94
N TYR A 171 15.52 -0.39 -2.13
CA TYR A 171 14.45 0.05 -1.24
C TYR A 171 13.09 -0.61 -1.54
N GLN A 172 13.02 -1.54 -2.49
CA GLN A 172 11.85 -2.35 -2.78
C GLN A 172 10.55 -1.54 -2.92
N PHE A 173 10.61 -0.37 -3.58
CA PHE A 173 9.41 0.43 -3.83
C PHE A 173 8.46 -0.31 -4.78
N CYS A 174 7.17 -0.35 -4.44
CA CYS A 174 6.14 -0.97 -5.25
C CYS A 174 4.99 0.01 -5.53
N SER A 175 4.12 -0.34 -6.48
CA SER A 175 2.84 0.35 -6.70
C SER A 175 1.73 -0.42 -6.01
N THR A 176 0.84 0.29 -5.31
CA THR A 176 -0.34 -0.35 -4.72
C THR A 176 -1.33 -0.73 -5.82
N PRO A 177 -1.84 -1.97 -5.85
CA PRO A 177 -2.87 -2.39 -6.80
C PRO A 177 -4.23 -1.79 -6.41
N ALA A 178 -5.05 -1.46 -7.40
CA ALA A 178 -6.41 -0.97 -7.16
C ALA A 178 -7.45 -2.10 -6.99
N TYR A 179 -7.11 -3.32 -7.40
CA TYR A 179 -7.98 -4.50 -7.42
C TYR A 179 -7.17 -5.78 -7.14
N GLY A 180 -7.84 -6.90 -6.86
CA GLY A 180 -7.19 -8.20 -6.66
C GLY A 180 -6.46 -8.35 -5.32
N THR A 181 -6.73 -7.48 -4.35
CA THR A 181 -6.10 -7.45 -3.02
C THR A 181 -6.39 -8.70 -2.21
N GLU A 182 -7.61 -9.25 -2.31
CA GLU A 182 -7.95 -10.54 -1.70
C GLU A 182 -7.09 -11.68 -2.28
N ASN A 183 -6.77 -11.66 -3.57
CA ASN A 183 -5.95 -12.71 -4.19
C ASN A 183 -4.50 -12.65 -3.70
N LEU A 184 -3.97 -11.43 -3.47
CA LEU A 184 -2.66 -11.24 -2.87
C LEU A 184 -2.62 -11.80 -1.44
N ALA A 185 -3.61 -11.43 -0.61
CA ALA A 185 -3.75 -11.97 0.74
C ALA A 185 -3.88 -13.51 0.71
N ARG A 186 -4.69 -14.03 -0.20
CA ARG A 186 -4.87 -15.48 -0.36
C ARG A 186 -3.58 -16.20 -0.78
N LYS A 187 -2.79 -15.59 -1.67
CA LYS A 187 -1.49 -16.15 -2.09
C LYS A 187 -0.51 -16.25 -0.91
N LEU A 188 -0.46 -15.21 -0.06
CA LEU A 188 0.35 -15.22 1.17
C LEU A 188 -0.11 -16.34 2.12
N ILE A 189 -1.42 -16.51 2.35
CA ILE A 189 -1.94 -17.59 3.19
C ILE A 189 -1.57 -18.97 2.62
N LYS A 190 -1.68 -19.16 1.30
CA LYS A 190 -1.31 -20.41 0.62
C LYS A 190 0.17 -20.75 0.80
N GLU A 191 1.03 -19.74 0.89
CA GLU A 191 2.47 -19.88 1.14
C GLU A 191 2.81 -20.06 2.64
N GLY A 192 1.80 -20.13 3.52
CA GLY A 192 1.96 -20.43 4.94
C GLY A 192 2.02 -19.21 5.85
N TYR A 193 1.80 -18.00 5.33
CA TYR A 193 1.81 -16.78 6.14
C TYR A 193 0.49 -16.60 6.92
N SER A 194 0.60 -16.23 8.19
CA SER A 194 -0.52 -15.70 8.97
C SER A 194 -0.61 -14.18 8.77
N LEU A 195 -1.80 -13.68 8.45
CA LEU A 195 -2.05 -12.25 8.19
C LEU A 195 -2.69 -11.53 9.38
N ALA A 196 -3.17 -12.28 10.38
CA ALA A 196 -3.74 -11.72 11.60
C ALA A 196 -2.68 -10.92 12.37
N GLY A 197 -3.04 -9.71 12.80
CA GLY A 197 -2.12 -8.81 13.50
C GLY A 197 -1.01 -8.22 12.62
N VAL A 198 -1.08 -8.35 11.29
CA VAL A 198 -0.18 -7.67 10.35
C VAL A 198 -0.86 -6.39 9.83
N PRO A 199 -0.30 -5.19 10.07
CA PRO A 199 -0.96 -3.95 9.67
C PRO A 199 -1.24 -3.87 8.17
N GLY A 200 -2.45 -3.47 7.82
CA GLY A 200 -2.92 -3.41 6.44
C GLY A 200 -3.74 -4.61 6.01
N PHE A 201 -3.60 -5.76 6.67
CA PHE A 201 -4.40 -6.95 6.42
C PHE A 201 -5.62 -6.99 7.35
N PHE A 202 -6.76 -7.46 6.84
CA PHE A 202 -7.98 -7.59 7.64
C PHE A 202 -8.90 -8.67 7.08
N PHE A 203 -9.86 -9.12 7.89
CA PHE A 203 -10.90 -10.04 7.48
C PHE A 203 -12.16 -9.26 7.11
N ASN A 204 -12.52 -9.26 5.82
CA ASN A 204 -13.58 -8.42 5.28
C ASN A 204 -14.99 -9.04 5.43
N ASP A 205 -16.02 -8.27 5.07
CA ASP A 205 -17.42 -8.70 5.19
C ASP A 205 -17.80 -9.86 4.26
N ARG A 206 -17.00 -10.11 3.20
CA ARG A 206 -17.12 -11.28 2.33
C ARG A 206 -16.49 -12.55 2.93
N ARG A 207 -16.02 -12.47 4.17
CA ARG A 207 -15.32 -13.54 4.89
C ARG A 207 -13.99 -13.95 4.24
N ASN A 208 -13.29 -13.00 3.63
CA ASN A 208 -11.98 -13.20 3.04
C ASN A 208 -10.93 -12.32 3.74
N TRP A 209 -9.67 -12.77 3.74
CA TRP A 209 -8.55 -11.89 4.03
C TRP A 209 -8.34 -10.92 2.87
N ASP A 210 -8.09 -9.67 3.20
CA ASP A 210 -7.93 -8.58 2.26
C ASP A 210 -6.82 -7.63 2.73
N ILE A 211 -6.36 -6.78 1.80
CA ILE A 211 -5.34 -5.77 2.06
C ILE A 211 -6.00 -4.39 1.89
N ALA A 212 -5.68 -3.45 2.76
CA ALA A 212 -6.22 -2.09 2.76
C ALA A 212 -5.63 -1.21 1.62
N PHE A 213 -5.55 -1.76 0.41
CA PHE A 213 -5.35 -1.03 -0.83
C PHE A 213 -6.71 -0.75 -1.47
N TYR A 214 -6.94 0.51 -1.83
CA TYR A 214 -8.19 1.01 -2.35
C TYR A 214 -7.89 1.97 -3.51
N ARG A 215 -8.86 2.14 -4.41
CA ARG A 215 -8.72 3.11 -5.51
C ARG A 215 -8.38 4.53 -5.04
N ALA A 216 -8.88 4.91 -3.87
CA ALA A 216 -8.67 6.22 -3.25
C ALA A 216 -7.30 6.41 -2.60
N ASN A 217 -6.60 5.33 -2.24
CA ASN A 217 -5.26 5.40 -1.66
C ASN A 217 -4.17 4.86 -2.59
N ARG A 218 -4.47 4.72 -3.89
CA ARG A 218 -3.49 4.25 -4.88
C ARG A 218 -2.25 5.15 -4.89
N GLY A 219 -1.08 4.56 -5.03
CA GLY A 219 0.17 5.29 -5.17
C GLY A 219 1.41 4.43 -4.99
N ILE A 220 2.49 5.06 -4.52
CA ILE A 220 3.78 4.42 -4.28
C ILE A 220 3.80 3.88 -2.85
N LEU A 221 4.01 2.57 -2.72
CA LEU A 221 4.20 1.89 -1.44
C LEU A 221 5.65 2.06 -0.99
N CYS A 222 5.87 2.84 0.07
CA CYS A 222 7.18 3.13 0.64
C CYS A 222 7.40 2.31 1.92
N PRO A 223 8.41 1.43 1.98
CA PRO A 223 8.73 0.70 3.21
C PRO A 223 9.34 1.61 4.27
N ALA A 224 9.00 1.36 5.54
CA ALA A 224 9.65 1.94 6.71
C ALA A 224 10.50 0.87 7.39
N TYR A 225 11.79 1.15 7.61
CA TYR A 225 12.76 0.18 8.11
C TYR A 225 13.08 0.40 9.58
N SER A 226 13.21 -0.69 10.31
CA SER A 226 13.73 -0.77 11.67
C SER A 226 15.25 -0.48 11.69
N LEU A 227 15.81 -0.27 12.89
CA LEU A 227 17.27 -0.18 13.09
C LEU A 227 18.02 -1.43 12.58
N GLY A 228 17.38 -2.60 12.63
CA GLY A 228 17.91 -3.87 12.13
C GLY A 228 17.66 -4.12 10.64
N GLY A 229 17.02 -3.18 9.93
CA GLY A 229 16.71 -3.31 8.50
C GLY A 229 15.43 -4.09 8.18
N GLU A 230 14.66 -4.52 9.19
CA GLU A 230 13.34 -5.14 9.00
C GLU A 230 12.28 -4.11 8.57
N ILE A 231 11.32 -4.51 7.75
CA ILE A 231 10.19 -3.68 7.35
C ILE A 231 9.17 -3.63 8.49
N ALA A 232 9.09 -2.47 9.15
CA ALA A 232 8.18 -2.23 10.27
C ALA A 232 6.77 -1.80 9.84
N GLY A 233 6.63 -1.28 8.62
CA GLY A 233 5.37 -0.77 8.09
C GLY A 233 5.51 -0.20 6.68
N PHE A 234 4.40 0.25 6.12
CA PHE A 234 4.38 0.93 4.83
C PHE A 234 3.63 2.25 4.90
N GLN A 235 4.20 3.28 4.28
CA GLN A 235 3.48 4.51 3.97
C GLN A 235 3.20 4.54 2.47
N ILE A 236 1.97 4.84 2.09
CA ILE A 236 1.56 5.00 0.70
C ILE A 236 1.62 6.47 0.35
N ARG A 237 2.53 6.84 -0.56
CA ARG A 237 2.51 8.15 -1.22
C ARG A 237 1.44 8.12 -2.30
N MET A 238 0.26 8.63 -1.97
CA MET A 238 -0.90 8.59 -2.86
C MET A 238 -0.65 9.42 -4.12
N ASP A 239 -1.17 8.95 -5.26
CA ASP A 239 -1.13 9.68 -6.53
C ASP A 239 -1.87 11.00 -6.41
N GLU A 240 -3.08 10.94 -5.86
CA GLU A 240 -3.93 12.09 -5.59
C GLU A 240 -4.05 12.29 -4.07
N PRO A 241 -3.89 13.52 -3.54
CA PRO A 241 -4.11 13.79 -2.14
C PRO A 241 -5.55 13.48 -1.71
N LEU A 242 -5.71 12.91 -0.52
CA LEU A 242 -7.01 12.67 0.11
C LEU A 242 -7.16 13.59 1.32
N ASN A 243 -8.13 14.51 1.28
CA ASN A 243 -8.34 15.52 2.33
C ASN A 243 -7.03 16.27 2.68
N ASP A 244 -6.35 16.78 1.64
CA ASP A 244 -5.03 17.46 1.71
C ASP A 244 -3.86 16.61 2.22
N ARG A 245 -4.08 15.32 2.53
CA ARG A 245 -3.02 14.40 2.95
C ARG A 245 -2.41 13.75 1.73
N LYS A 246 -1.08 13.86 1.62
CA LYS A 246 -0.28 13.24 0.53
C LYS A 246 0.10 11.79 0.80
N TYR A 247 0.08 11.39 2.08
CA TYR A 247 0.55 10.10 2.56
C TYR A 247 -0.49 9.44 3.45
N LEU A 248 -0.59 8.11 3.36
CA LEU A 248 -1.43 7.28 4.21
C LEU A 248 -0.62 6.08 4.72
N TRP A 249 -0.72 5.76 6.01
CA TRP A 249 -0.16 4.51 6.50
C TRP A 249 -1.00 3.32 6.03
N LEU A 250 -0.36 2.28 5.52
CA LEU A 250 -1.04 1.00 5.30
C LEU A 250 -1.42 0.42 6.66
N SER A 251 -2.71 0.48 6.98
CA SER A 251 -3.27 0.17 8.28
C SER A 251 -4.65 -0.48 8.11
N SER A 252 -5.01 -1.35 9.04
CA SER A 252 -6.32 -1.99 9.12
C SER A 252 -7.01 -1.71 10.47
N THR A 253 -6.69 -0.57 11.09
CA THR A 253 -7.41 -0.06 12.27
C THR A 253 -8.92 0.00 12.02
N ASN A 254 -9.71 -0.33 13.02
CA ASN A 254 -11.16 -0.44 13.01
C ASN A 254 -11.71 -1.45 12.00
N ARG A 255 -10.88 -2.40 11.55
CA ARG A 255 -11.32 -3.54 10.72
C ARG A 255 -11.32 -4.81 11.54
N ASN A 256 -12.26 -5.70 11.23
CA ASN A 256 -12.32 -7.02 11.82
C ASN A 256 -11.02 -7.78 11.58
N ARG A 257 -10.42 -8.29 12.66
CA ARG A 257 -9.10 -8.94 12.69
C ARG A 257 -7.95 -8.10 12.09
N GLY A 258 -8.17 -6.80 11.96
CA GLY A 258 -7.17 -5.85 11.50
C GLY A 258 -6.27 -5.38 12.62
N THR A 259 -5.30 -4.53 12.30
CA THR A 259 -4.43 -3.91 13.29
C THR A 259 -3.88 -2.57 12.79
N GLY A 260 -3.51 -1.69 13.72
CA GLY A 260 -2.92 -0.40 13.41
C GLY A 260 -1.46 -0.48 12.97
N SER A 261 -1.06 0.41 12.05
CA SER A 261 0.36 0.50 11.61
C SER A 261 1.31 0.94 12.72
N ARG A 262 0.80 1.61 13.76
CA ARG A 262 1.57 2.29 14.84
C ARG A 262 2.54 3.37 14.35
N SER A 263 2.52 3.68 13.05
CA SER A 263 3.32 4.73 12.41
C SER A 263 4.80 4.68 12.82
N PRO A 264 5.55 3.61 12.46
CA PRO A 264 6.95 3.48 12.81
C PRO A 264 7.80 4.60 12.20
N VAL A 265 8.89 4.93 12.88
CA VAL A 265 10.00 5.68 12.26
C VAL A 265 10.74 4.76 11.28
N THR A 266 11.35 5.34 10.24
CA THR A 266 12.31 4.59 9.40
C THR A 266 13.73 4.93 9.81
N PHE A 267 14.63 3.96 9.79
CA PHE A 267 16.07 4.15 9.90
C PHE A 267 16.78 3.66 8.65
N LEU A 268 17.77 4.42 8.19
CA LEU A 268 18.60 4.10 7.03
C LEU A 268 20.05 4.43 7.39
N GLY A 269 20.99 3.53 7.08
CA GLY A 269 22.41 3.71 7.36
C GLY A 269 22.94 2.77 8.45
N ASN A 270 23.98 3.20 9.15
CA ASN A 270 24.71 2.41 10.11
C ASN A 270 24.23 2.71 11.55
N PRO A 271 23.67 1.73 12.29
CA PRO A 271 23.15 1.94 13.63
C PRO A 271 24.22 2.20 14.70
N TRP A 272 25.51 2.21 14.32
CA TRP A 272 26.67 2.50 15.17
C TRP A 272 27.33 3.85 14.86
N ASP A 273 26.74 4.66 13.98
CA ASP A 273 27.28 5.98 13.69
C ASP A 273 27.15 6.92 14.89
N LYS A 274 28.23 7.68 15.15
CA LYS A 274 28.26 8.71 16.21
C LYS A 274 27.38 9.92 15.91
N THR A 275 26.96 10.08 14.65
CA THR A 275 26.12 11.19 14.21
C THR A 275 25.01 10.72 13.28
N ILE A 276 23.76 11.00 13.65
CA ILE A 276 22.59 10.68 12.81
C ILE A 276 21.78 11.93 12.48
N ARG A 277 21.07 11.89 11.36
CA ARG A 277 20.19 12.98 10.91
C ARG A 277 18.74 12.59 11.15
N VAL A 278 17.89 13.56 11.50
CA VAL A 278 16.45 13.33 11.68
C VAL A 278 15.68 14.26 10.75
N THR A 279 14.75 13.71 9.96
CA THR A 279 13.89 14.48 9.05
C THR A 279 12.44 13.99 9.07
N GLU A 280 11.52 14.75 8.47
CA GLU A 280 10.10 14.40 8.39
C GLU A 280 9.79 13.58 7.13
N GLY A 281 9.13 12.45 7.31
CA GLY A 281 8.64 11.56 6.27
C GLY A 281 9.63 10.46 5.94
N ILE A 282 9.12 9.24 5.74
CA ILE A 282 9.98 8.09 5.46
C ILE A 282 10.65 8.20 4.09
N LEU A 283 9.89 8.63 3.07
CA LEU A 283 10.42 8.79 1.71
C LEU A 283 11.52 9.86 1.65
N LYS A 284 11.35 10.95 2.41
CA LYS A 284 12.34 12.02 2.50
C LYS A 284 13.64 11.52 3.10
N ALA A 285 13.58 10.79 4.21
CA ALA A 285 14.75 10.17 4.81
C ALA A 285 15.44 9.21 3.84
N THR A 286 14.70 8.39 3.09
CA THR A 286 15.25 7.49 2.06
C THR A 286 16.04 8.26 1.00
N ILE A 287 15.44 9.31 0.42
CA ILE A 287 16.10 10.11 -0.62
C ILE A 287 17.32 10.84 -0.05
N ALA A 288 17.20 11.45 1.14
CA ALA A 288 18.28 12.17 1.79
C ALA A 288 19.47 11.25 2.08
N HIS A 289 19.22 10.03 2.58
CA HIS A 289 20.24 9.00 2.76
C HIS A 289 20.86 8.59 1.41
N SER A 290 20.05 8.34 0.37
CA SER A 290 20.54 8.00 -0.97
C SER A 290 21.41 9.06 -1.63
N LEU A 291 21.17 10.34 -1.32
CA LEU A 291 21.93 11.46 -1.89
C LEU A 291 23.21 11.78 -1.11
N SER A 292 23.22 11.55 0.21
CA SER A 292 24.31 11.98 1.09
C SER A 292 25.18 10.83 1.62
N GLY A 293 24.66 9.61 1.69
CA GLY A 293 25.28 8.46 2.34
C GLY A 293 25.23 8.50 3.88
N TYR A 294 24.69 9.56 4.50
CA TYR A 294 24.61 9.65 5.96
C TYR A 294 23.50 8.78 6.54
N SER A 295 23.63 8.40 7.81
CA SER A 295 22.56 7.73 8.56
C SER A 295 21.42 8.67 8.90
N PHE A 296 20.18 8.23 8.65
CA PHE A 296 18.95 9.01 8.77
C PHE A 296 17.85 8.28 9.54
N LEU A 297 17.14 9.03 10.39
CA LEU A 297 15.81 8.71 10.89
C LEU A 297 14.76 9.56 10.16
N GLY A 298 13.69 8.92 9.69
CA GLY A 298 12.52 9.58 9.12
C GLY A 298 11.31 9.42 10.03
N THR A 299 10.76 10.54 10.52
CA THR A 299 9.57 10.54 11.40
C THR A 299 8.30 10.75 10.58
N PRO A 300 7.22 9.98 10.78
CA PRO A 300 6.02 10.11 9.95
C PRO A 300 5.10 11.29 10.30
N GLY A 301 5.68 12.32 10.90
CA GLY A 301 5.02 13.48 11.49
C GLY A 301 5.68 13.84 12.82
N VAL A 302 5.80 15.12 13.09
CA VAL A 302 6.43 15.68 14.30
C VAL A 302 5.79 15.22 15.62
N SER A 303 4.54 14.76 15.58
CA SER A 303 3.80 14.28 16.76
C SER A 303 4.13 12.83 17.17
N GLN A 304 4.86 12.06 16.36
CA GLN A 304 5.13 10.63 16.63
C GLN A 304 6.45 10.42 17.42
N TYR A 305 6.63 11.19 18.49
CA TYR A 305 7.88 11.27 19.25
C TYR A 305 8.22 10.01 20.06
N LYS A 306 7.22 9.16 20.40
CA LYS A 306 7.45 7.94 21.20
C LYS A 306 8.35 6.92 20.50
N GLU A 307 8.11 6.68 19.21
CA GLU A 307 8.93 5.75 18.41
C GLU A 307 10.30 6.35 18.09
N LEU A 308 10.37 7.67 17.88
CA LEU A 308 11.64 8.40 17.74
C LEU A 308 12.50 8.26 18.99
N ARG A 309 11.90 8.44 20.19
CA ARG A 309 12.59 8.28 21.47
C ARG A 309 13.18 6.89 21.63
N LYS A 310 12.40 5.85 21.33
CA LYS A 310 12.89 4.45 21.37
C LYS A 310 14.07 4.24 20.45
N ALA A 311 13.99 4.73 19.21
CA ALA A 311 15.08 4.60 18.24
C ALA A 311 16.36 5.33 18.73
N LEU A 312 16.23 6.57 19.23
CA LEU A 312 17.34 7.33 19.76
C LEU A 312 17.95 6.72 21.02
N MET A 313 17.14 6.10 21.89
CA MET A 313 17.64 5.36 23.05
C MET A 313 18.52 4.18 22.63
N THR A 314 18.07 3.37 21.66
CA THR A 314 18.88 2.26 21.15
C THR A 314 20.16 2.76 20.46
N LEU A 315 20.07 3.82 19.65
CA LEU A 315 21.26 4.40 19.00
C LEU A 315 22.24 5.00 20.04
N LYS A 316 21.74 5.59 21.14
CA LYS A 316 22.57 6.05 22.25
C LYS A 316 23.35 4.90 22.90
N GLN A 317 22.68 3.76 23.13
CA GLN A 317 23.33 2.55 23.62
C GLN A 317 24.42 2.05 22.66
N ASN A 318 24.24 2.30 21.36
CA ASN A 318 25.23 2.00 20.32
C ASN A 318 26.35 3.05 20.17
N GLY A 319 26.39 4.09 21.00
CA GLY A 319 27.45 5.11 20.98
C GLY A 319 27.11 6.37 20.20
N LEU A 320 25.83 6.65 19.93
CA LEU A 320 25.41 7.94 19.35
C LEU A 320 25.80 9.12 20.24
N GLU A 321 26.41 10.14 19.64
CA GLU A 321 26.86 11.36 20.32
C GLU A 321 26.07 12.59 19.87
N GLU A 322 25.77 12.69 18.57
CA GLU A 322 25.15 13.87 17.96
C GLU A 322 23.94 13.53 17.08
N VAL A 323 22.87 14.32 17.25
CA VAL A 323 21.68 14.31 16.41
C VAL A 323 21.60 15.62 15.63
N GLN A 324 21.53 15.52 14.30
CA GLN A 324 21.37 16.68 13.42
C GLN A 324 19.92 16.76 12.92
N GLU A 325 19.25 17.87 13.23
CA GLU A 325 17.85 18.11 12.87
C GLU A 325 17.75 18.71 11.45
N TYR A 326 17.06 17.99 10.57
CA TYR A 326 16.83 18.28 9.15
C TYR A 326 15.32 18.30 8.84
N TYR A 327 14.49 18.83 9.74
CA TYR A 327 13.08 19.05 9.46
C TYR A 327 12.87 20.18 8.43
N ASP A 328 11.67 20.24 7.86
CA ASP A 328 11.34 21.17 6.79
C ASP A 328 11.58 22.64 7.19
N MET A 329 12.00 23.45 6.21
CA MET A 329 12.29 24.87 6.44
C MET A 329 11.03 25.73 6.64
N ASP A 330 9.82 25.19 6.53
CA ASP A 330 8.59 25.92 6.88
C ASP A 330 8.48 26.24 8.38
N LYS A 331 9.36 25.70 9.22
CA LYS A 331 9.60 26.22 10.59
C LYS A 331 10.18 27.63 10.62
N TYR A 332 10.69 28.13 9.49
CA TYR A 332 11.12 29.52 9.27
C TYR A 332 10.24 30.25 8.25
N LEU A 333 8.99 29.81 8.08
CA LEU A 333 8.01 30.45 7.20
C LEU A 333 7.92 31.96 7.47
N ASP A 334 7.95 32.75 6.39
CA ASP A 334 7.64 34.17 6.43
C ASP A 334 6.19 34.37 6.86
N ILE A 335 5.99 35.05 7.99
CA ILE A 335 4.66 35.28 8.55
C ILE A 335 3.96 36.48 7.94
N ARG A 336 4.64 37.30 7.15
CA ARG A 336 4.03 38.45 6.47
C ARG A 336 2.95 38.00 5.49
N CYS A 337 1.87 38.76 5.41
CA CYS A 337 0.74 38.47 4.52
C CYS A 337 1.02 39.00 3.11
N PHE A 338 1.16 38.10 2.13
CA PHE A 338 1.29 38.45 0.71
C PHE A 338 0.04 38.09 -0.10
N GLY A 339 -1.09 37.84 0.56
CA GLY A 339 -2.30 37.34 -0.10
C GLY A 339 -2.24 35.85 -0.45
N ASP A 340 -1.47 35.06 0.31
CA ASP A 340 -1.26 33.63 0.05
C ASP A 340 -2.49 32.75 0.26
N TYR A 341 -3.53 33.27 0.92
CA TYR A 341 -4.79 32.59 1.15
C TYR A 341 -5.92 33.28 0.37
N LYS A 342 -7.11 32.66 0.33
CA LYS A 342 -8.31 33.29 -0.23
C LYS A 342 -8.51 34.69 0.38
N SER A 343 -8.99 35.63 -0.42
CA SER A 343 -9.20 37.02 0.00
C SER A 343 -10.01 37.16 1.28
N SER A 344 -11.03 36.32 1.48
CA SER A 344 -11.82 36.27 2.72
C SER A 344 -10.99 35.95 3.97
N VAL A 345 -9.93 35.15 3.84
CA VAL A 345 -9.00 34.83 4.94
C VAL A 345 -8.01 35.97 5.17
N CYS A 346 -7.45 36.54 4.10
CA CYS A 346 -6.45 37.60 4.20
C CYS A 346 -7.05 38.95 4.63
N SER A 347 -8.36 39.14 4.47
CA SER A 347 -9.09 40.36 4.89
C SER A 347 -8.93 40.69 6.39
N CYS A 348 -8.61 39.70 7.22
CA CYS A 348 -8.39 39.85 8.66
C CYS A 348 -6.97 40.33 9.03
N CYS A 349 -6.04 40.37 8.07
CA CYS A 349 -4.68 40.85 8.33
C CYS A 349 -4.66 42.39 8.32
N ALA A 350 -4.06 43.02 9.34
CA ALA A 350 -4.06 44.47 9.50
C ALA A 350 -3.33 45.16 8.32
N ARG A 351 -4.09 45.69 7.36
CA ARG A 351 -3.65 46.32 6.09
C ARG A 351 -2.81 45.41 5.17
N TYR A 352 -3.55 44.59 4.43
CA TYR A 352 -3.17 44.15 3.08
C TYR A 352 -2.89 45.39 2.19
N SER A 353 -1.62 45.78 2.05
CA SER A 353 -1.18 46.69 0.99
C SER A 353 -0.45 45.86 -0.06
N PRO A 354 -1.00 45.70 -1.28
CA PRO A 354 -0.27 45.09 -2.39
C PRO A 354 1.05 45.87 -2.61
N GLY A 355 2.19 45.20 -2.44
CA GLY A 355 3.52 45.80 -2.65
C GLY A 355 4.16 46.50 -1.44
N GLY A 356 3.60 46.40 -0.22
CA GLY A 356 4.26 46.83 1.02
C GLY A 356 4.99 45.69 1.75
N ASP A 357 5.70 46.00 2.84
CA ASP A 357 6.46 45.03 3.66
C ASP A 357 5.59 44.00 4.43
N GLY A 358 4.29 43.89 4.11
CA GLY A 358 3.34 42.88 4.61
C GLY A 358 3.14 42.87 6.13
N ALA A 359 1.90 43.08 6.60
CA ALA A 359 1.60 42.87 8.01
C ALA A 359 1.69 41.39 8.41
N ASP A 360 2.01 41.12 9.67
CA ASP A 360 2.05 39.77 10.22
C ASP A 360 0.68 39.09 10.08
N CYS A 361 0.70 37.88 9.51
CA CYS A 361 -0.48 37.04 9.34
C CYS A 361 -0.57 36.06 10.51
N GLU A 362 -1.54 36.27 11.40
CA GLU A 362 -1.82 35.39 12.55
C GLU A 362 -1.94 33.92 12.14
N ARG A 363 -2.56 33.62 10.99
CA ARG A 363 -2.67 32.25 10.48
C ARG A 363 -1.32 31.64 10.11
N LYS A 364 -0.43 32.42 9.48
CA LYS A 364 0.94 31.94 9.18
C LYS A 364 1.76 31.80 10.46
N GLN A 365 1.58 32.71 11.41
CA GLN A 365 2.19 32.63 12.74
C GLN A 365 1.79 31.34 13.46
N ASN A 366 0.49 31.08 13.61
CA ASN A 366 -0.04 29.87 14.23
C ASN A 366 0.48 28.59 13.53
N LYS A 367 0.55 28.60 12.20
CA LYS A 367 1.13 27.48 11.43
C LYS A 367 2.61 27.28 11.78
N ARG A 368 3.40 28.35 11.81
CA ARG A 368 4.84 28.28 12.11
C ARG A 368 5.10 27.81 13.54
N GLU A 369 4.31 28.29 14.50
CA GLU A 369 4.38 27.87 15.91
C GLU A 369 4.06 26.38 16.05
N GLN A 370 2.96 25.90 15.45
CA GLN A 370 2.61 24.48 15.45
C GLN A 370 3.72 23.57 14.88
N ILE A 371 4.41 24.02 13.82
CA ILE A 371 5.54 23.28 13.25
C ILE A 371 6.72 23.27 14.24
N ARG A 372 7.06 24.43 14.82
CA ARG A 372 8.16 24.55 15.78
C ARG A 372 7.93 23.75 17.05
N ASP A 373 6.71 23.75 17.59
CA ASP A 373 6.32 22.93 18.74
C ASP A 373 6.50 21.44 18.42
N GLY A 374 6.13 21.04 17.20
CA GLY A 374 6.42 19.72 16.68
C GLY A 374 7.91 19.37 16.72
N CYS A 375 8.77 20.27 16.24
CA CYS A 375 10.22 20.10 16.29
C CYS A 375 10.76 20.03 17.73
N GLY A 376 10.12 20.73 18.68
CA GLY A 376 10.50 20.80 20.09
C GLY A 376 10.70 19.44 20.75
N HIS A 377 9.83 18.47 20.43
CA HIS A 377 9.91 17.10 20.95
C HIS A 377 11.25 16.42 20.65
N LEU A 378 11.87 16.69 19.49
CA LEU A 378 13.18 16.12 19.18
C LEU A 378 14.25 16.69 20.13
N TYR A 379 14.18 17.98 20.43
CA TYR A 379 15.13 18.65 21.31
C TYR A 379 14.99 18.13 22.75
N GLU A 380 13.76 18.02 23.24
CA GLU A 380 13.45 17.41 24.55
C GLU A 380 14.03 15.99 24.67
N ILE A 381 13.82 15.15 23.65
CA ILE A 381 14.39 13.80 23.65
C ILE A 381 15.93 13.84 23.64
N CYS A 382 16.55 14.74 22.89
CA CYS A 382 18.02 14.85 22.86
C CYS A 382 18.56 15.28 24.23
N ASP A 383 17.91 16.25 24.88
CA ASP A 383 18.29 16.73 26.20
C ASP A 383 18.14 15.62 27.25
N GLU A 384 17.00 14.90 27.27
CA GLU A 384 16.77 13.74 28.14
C GLU A 384 17.82 12.65 27.98
N LEU A 385 18.29 12.41 26.75
CA LEU A 385 19.27 11.37 26.43
C LEU A 385 20.72 11.86 26.46
N ALA A 386 20.96 13.11 26.87
CA ALA A 386 22.26 13.76 26.83
C ALA A 386 22.97 13.59 25.47
N LEU A 387 22.25 13.91 24.40
CA LEU A 387 22.71 13.93 23.01
C LEU A 387 22.91 15.36 22.55
N ARG A 388 24.01 15.64 21.86
CA ARG A 388 24.21 16.94 21.23
C ARG A 388 23.20 17.10 20.10
N CYS A 389 22.32 18.11 20.17
CA CYS A 389 21.39 18.41 19.09
C CYS A 389 21.88 19.62 18.26
N VAL A 390 22.00 19.45 16.95
CA VAL A 390 22.41 20.52 16.01
C VAL A 390 21.32 20.75 14.98
N ARG A 391 20.78 21.96 14.93
CA ARG A 391 19.75 22.36 13.97
C ARG A 391 20.41 22.76 12.65
N LYS A 392 20.02 22.11 11.55
CA LYS A 392 20.50 22.45 10.22
C LYS A 392 19.46 23.31 9.50
N THR A 393 19.96 24.25 8.71
CA THR A 393 19.16 25.19 7.94
C THR A 393 19.73 25.28 6.53
N TRP A 394 18.86 25.49 5.56
CA TRP A 394 19.21 25.71 4.15
C TRP A 394 18.16 26.63 3.53
N ASP A 395 18.47 27.19 2.37
CA ASP A 395 17.54 28.06 1.64
C ASP A 395 17.03 29.24 2.50
N MET A 396 17.95 29.88 3.23
CA MET A 396 17.64 30.98 4.14
C MET A 396 17.98 32.32 3.49
N THR A 397 17.15 33.34 3.74
CA THR A 397 17.49 34.73 3.47
C THR A 397 18.46 35.27 4.55
N PRO A 398 19.15 36.40 4.31
CA PRO A 398 20.00 37.03 5.33
C PRO A 398 19.27 37.36 6.65
N GLU A 399 17.94 37.55 6.59
CA GLU A 399 17.08 37.84 7.74
C GLU A 399 16.68 36.59 8.53
N GLY A 400 17.15 35.40 8.13
CA GLY A 400 16.81 34.13 8.81
C GLY A 400 15.40 33.63 8.50
N ILE A 401 14.85 34.02 7.34
CA ILE A 401 13.56 33.55 6.83
C ILE A 401 13.81 32.48 5.76
N TRP A 402 12.94 31.48 5.67
CA TRP A 402 13.01 30.52 4.56
C TRP A 402 12.67 31.21 3.24
N ALA A 403 13.57 31.11 2.26
CA ALA A 403 13.46 31.77 0.95
C ALA A 403 12.40 31.14 0.01
N GLY A 404 11.78 30.03 0.42
CA GLY A 404 10.63 29.45 -0.28
C GLY A 404 10.96 28.54 -1.47
N LYS A 405 12.23 28.24 -1.74
CA LYS A 405 12.65 27.46 -2.91
C LYS A 405 12.77 25.96 -2.62
N GLN A 406 13.43 25.60 -1.51
CA GLN A 406 13.74 24.22 -1.14
C GLN A 406 13.26 23.93 0.28
N LYS A 407 12.07 23.33 0.38
CA LYS A 407 11.43 23.08 1.67
C LYS A 407 12.11 21.95 2.46
N GLY A 408 12.24 20.79 1.82
CA GLY A 408 12.80 19.57 2.41
C GLY A 408 14.27 19.37 2.07
N ILE A 409 14.97 18.59 2.89
CA ILE A 409 16.38 18.29 2.66
C ILE A 409 16.60 17.43 1.41
N ASP A 410 15.64 16.57 1.07
CA ASP A 410 15.65 15.76 -0.14
C ASP A 410 15.64 16.63 -1.39
N ASP A 411 14.77 17.64 -1.42
CA ASP A 411 14.70 18.60 -2.53
C ASP A 411 15.97 19.46 -2.62
N TYR A 412 16.48 19.95 -1.48
CA TYR A 412 17.69 20.78 -1.43
C TYR A 412 18.93 20.04 -1.96
N TRP A 413 19.22 18.84 -1.45
CA TRP A 413 20.38 18.08 -1.92
C TRP A 413 20.24 17.62 -3.36
N TRP A 414 19.01 17.34 -3.82
CA TRP A 414 18.80 17.01 -5.21
C TRP A 414 19.08 18.21 -6.13
N ALA A 415 18.67 19.41 -5.74
CA ALA A 415 19.00 20.64 -6.45
C ALA A 415 20.52 20.89 -6.50
N CYS A 416 21.22 20.72 -5.37
CA CYS A 416 22.69 20.81 -5.34
C CYS A 416 23.35 19.82 -6.31
N LYS A 417 22.91 18.56 -6.32
CA LYS A 417 23.48 17.52 -7.20
C LYS A 417 23.24 17.82 -8.68
N LYS A 418 22.08 18.37 -9.03
CA LYS A 418 21.77 18.84 -10.40
C LYS A 418 22.69 19.97 -10.82
N ASN A 419 22.91 20.97 -9.97
CA ASN A 419 23.80 22.09 -10.28
C ASN A 419 25.25 21.63 -10.50
N ILE A 420 25.76 20.75 -9.65
CA ILE A 420 27.11 20.17 -9.82
C ILE A 420 27.23 19.41 -11.15
N SER A 421 26.17 18.71 -11.55
CA SER A 421 26.15 17.94 -12.80
C SER A 421 26.09 18.85 -14.03
N LEU A 422 25.35 19.97 -13.95
CA LEU A 422 25.32 21.01 -14.99
C LEU A 422 26.68 21.68 -15.15
N GLU A 423 27.34 22.07 -14.05
CA GLU A 423 28.69 22.64 -14.07
C GLU A 423 29.70 21.68 -14.70
N ARG A 424 29.66 20.38 -14.35
CA ARG A 424 30.51 19.36 -14.96
C ARG A 424 30.23 19.13 -16.44
N GLY A 425 28.97 19.25 -16.87
CA GLY A 425 28.57 19.16 -18.29
C GLY A 425 29.06 20.35 -19.11
N LEU A 426 29.01 21.56 -18.55
CA LEU A 426 29.54 22.78 -19.17
C LEU A 426 31.07 22.74 -19.32
N ILE A 427 31.79 22.23 -18.33
CA ILE A 427 33.26 22.07 -18.40
C ILE A 427 33.66 21.06 -19.48
N ARG A 428 32.88 19.99 -19.70
CA ARG A 428 33.14 18.99 -20.74
C ARG A 428 32.87 19.47 -22.16
N ASN A 429 31.98 20.45 -22.34
CA ASN A 429 31.66 21.04 -23.64
C ASN A 429 32.51 22.29 -23.97
N GLY A 430 33.48 22.65 -23.11
CA GLY A 430 34.36 23.82 -23.27
C GLY A 430 35.73 23.52 -23.87
N TYR A 431 36.00 22.27 -24.25
CA TYR A 431 37.22 21.84 -24.92
C TYR A 431 36.88 20.78 -25.98
N GLU A 432 36.28 21.21 -27.08
CA GLU A 432 36.39 20.55 -28.39
C GLU A 432 36.78 21.59 -29.44
#